data_AF-A0A967WVG8-F1
#
_entry.id   AF-A0A967WVG8-F1
#
_cell.length_a   1.000
_cell.length_b   1.000
_cell.length_c   1.000
_cell.angle_alpha   90.00
_cell.angle_beta   90.00
_cell.angle_gamma   90.00
#
_symmetry.space_group_name_H-M   'P 1'
#
loop_
_entity.id
_entity.type
_entity.pdbx_description
1 polymer ?
#
loop_
_entity_poly.entity_id
_entity_poly.type
_entity_poly.pdbx_seq_one_letter_code
_entity_poly.pdbx_strand_id
1 'polypeptide(L)'
;GFDQNWNYIGNRRFGRYTNLPGGTYTLRLKGSNNDGVWNEEGTSIRVTVVPPVWQMPWFWGIVALILVGGAFGAYRLRVRSLEARSRVLAGQVAERTAALQQEAEQRIQAEEALRER
;
A
#
# COMPACT_ATOMS: atom_id res chain seq x y z
N GLY A 1 16.36 -20.64 -19.69
CA GLY A 1 15.38 -20.64 -20.80
C GLY A 1 14.11 -21.31 -20.31
N PHE A 2 12.95 -20.98 -20.88
CA PHE A 2 11.66 -21.54 -20.43
C PHE A 2 11.58 -23.06 -20.67
N ASP A 3 11.93 -23.52 -21.88
CA ASP A 3 12.18 -24.93 -22.16
C ASP A 3 13.67 -25.27 -22.05
N GLN A 4 13.96 -26.48 -21.56
CA GLN A 4 15.33 -27.01 -21.48
C GLN A 4 15.69 -27.91 -22.68
N ASN A 5 14.68 -28.48 -23.35
CA ASN A 5 14.84 -29.44 -24.45
C ASN A 5 14.04 -28.99 -25.68
N TRP A 6 14.39 -29.54 -26.85
CA TRP A 6 13.63 -29.34 -28.08
C TRP A 6 12.25 -29.99 -27.99
N ASN A 7 11.22 -29.27 -28.40
CA ASN A 7 9.86 -29.76 -28.48
C ASN A 7 9.49 -30.05 -29.94
N TYR A 8 9.20 -31.32 -30.26
CA TYR A 8 8.84 -31.76 -31.61
C TYR A 8 7.33 -31.66 -31.81
N ILE A 9 6.91 -30.72 -32.67
CA ILE A 9 5.48 -30.42 -32.90
C ILE A 9 4.88 -31.12 -34.14
N GLY A 10 5.68 -31.91 -34.85
CA GLY A 10 5.27 -32.65 -36.06
C GLY A 10 4.85 -31.71 -37.19
N ASN A 11 3.70 -32.00 -37.81
CA ASN A 11 3.15 -31.18 -38.91
C ASN A 11 2.44 -29.89 -38.45
N ARG A 12 2.40 -29.62 -37.13
CA ARG A 12 1.79 -28.39 -36.61
C ARG A 12 2.73 -27.21 -36.85
N ARG A 13 2.18 -26.11 -37.39
CA ARG A 13 2.92 -24.86 -37.65
C ARG A 13 2.74 -23.81 -36.54
N PHE A 14 2.24 -24.21 -35.36
CA PHE A 14 2.05 -23.33 -34.22
C PHE A 14 2.40 -24.03 -32.90
N GLY A 15 2.86 -23.24 -31.94
CA GLY A 15 3.08 -23.65 -30.54
C GLY A 15 2.51 -22.58 -29.62
N ARG A 16 2.07 -22.99 -28.41
CA ARG A 16 1.48 -22.07 -27.43
C ARG A 16 2.30 -22.08 -26.15
N TYR A 17 2.78 -20.90 -25.76
CA TYR A 17 3.42 -20.64 -24.47
C TYR A 17 2.51 -19.72 -23.66
N THR A 18 2.11 -20.17 -22.47
CA THR A 18 1.22 -19.42 -21.56
C THR A 18 1.95 -19.09 -20.27
N ASN A 19 1.53 -18.02 -19.60
CA ASN A 19 2.07 -17.60 -18.30
C ASN A 19 3.60 -17.45 -18.28
N LEU A 20 4.18 -16.97 -19.39
CA LEU A 20 5.60 -16.61 -19.43
C LEU A 20 5.86 -15.50 -18.40
N PRO A 21 6.77 -15.71 -17.44
CA PRO A 21 7.21 -14.63 -16.55
C PRO A 21 7.74 -13.43 -17.35
N GLY A 22 7.78 -12.25 -16.73
CA GLY A 22 8.42 -11.09 -17.36
C GLY A 22 9.90 -11.35 -17.62
N GLY A 23 10.35 -11.05 -18.84
CA GLY A 23 11.73 -11.33 -19.25
C GLY A 23 11.92 -11.36 -20.76
N THR A 24 13.17 -11.59 -21.15
CA THR A 24 13.56 -11.74 -22.55
C THR A 24 13.76 -13.21 -22.88
N TYR A 25 13.05 -13.68 -23.89
CA TYR A 25 13.09 -15.05 -24.38
C TYR A 25 13.59 -15.08 -25.82
N THR A 26 14.24 -16.17 -26.20
CA THR A 26 14.61 -16.45 -27.59
C THR A 26 13.90 -17.71 -28.03
N LEU A 27 12.92 -17.56 -28.92
CA LEU A 27 12.28 -18.68 -29.57
C LEU A 27 13.26 -19.25 -30.61
N ARG A 28 13.57 -20.54 -30.52
CA ARG A 28 14.42 -21.25 -31.48
C ARG A 28 13.58 -22.28 -32.22
N LEU A 29 13.67 -22.30 -33.55
CA LEU A 29 12.96 -23.26 -34.39
C LEU A 29 13.96 -24.00 -35.29
N LYS A 30 13.77 -25.31 -35.41
CA LYS A 30 14.41 -26.18 -36.39
C LYS A 30 13.32 -26.89 -37.16
N GLY A 31 13.58 -27.21 -38.43
CA GLY A 31 12.66 -27.98 -39.26
C GLY A 31 13.41 -28.88 -40.21
N SER A 32 12.79 -29.99 -40.59
CA SER A 32 13.28 -30.89 -41.63
C SER A 32 12.45 -30.77 -42.91
N ASN A 33 13.05 -31.13 -44.05
CA ASN A 33 12.33 -31.32 -45.31
C ASN A 33 11.64 -32.70 -45.35
N ASN A 34 10.91 -33.00 -46.43
CA ASN A 34 10.21 -34.29 -46.62
C ASN A 34 11.16 -35.50 -46.64
N ASP A 35 12.45 -35.28 -46.92
CA ASP A 35 13.49 -36.31 -46.94
C ASP A 35 14.16 -36.51 -45.56
N GLY A 36 13.64 -35.84 -44.52
CA GLY A 36 14.16 -35.95 -43.16
C GLY A 36 15.45 -35.17 -42.90
N VAL A 37 15.92 -34.37 -43.84
CA VAL A 37 17.11 -33.53 -43.68
C VAL A 37 16.75 -32.31 -42.83
N TRP A 38 17.35 -32.23 -41.64
CA TRP A 38 17.16 -31.13 -40.69
C TRP A 38 18.00 -29.91 -41.04
N ASN A 39 17.40 -28.73 -40.91
CA ASN A 39 18.16 -27.49 -40.85
C ASN A 39 18.77 -27.35 -39.45
N GLU A 40 20.09 -27.52 -39.37
CA GLU A 40 20.85 -27.43 -38.11
C GLU A 40 21.09 -25.99 -37.63
N GLU A 41 21.10 -25.03 -38.55
CA GLU A 41 21.30 -23.60 -38.26
C GLU A 41 20.06 -23.02 -37.54
N GLY A 42 18.87 -23.47 -37.96
CA GLY A 42 17.59 -23.06 -37.39
C GLY A 42 17.28 -21.57 -37.56
N THR A 43 16.16 -21.12 -37.00
CA THR A 43 15.81 -19.69 -36.93
C THR A 43 15.58 -19.28 -35.49
N SER A 44 15.89 -18.03 -35.15
CA SER A 44 15.67 -17.51 -33.80
C SER A 44 14.94 -16.18 -33.80
N ILE A 45 13.95 -16.04 -32.92
CA ILE A 45 13.15 -14.83 -32.75
C ILE A 45 13.25 -14.38 -31.30
N ARG A 46 13.61 -13.12 -31.08
CA ARG A 46 13.63 -12.52 -29.76
C ARG A 46 12.24 -12.06 -29.36
N VAL A 47 11.76 -12.50 -28.21
CA VAL A 47 10.45 -12.15 -27.65
C VAL A 47 10.68 -11.52 -26.28
N THR A 48 10.23 -10.29 -26.09
CA THR A 48 10.29 -9.60 -24.80
C THR A 48 8.91 -9.57 -24.19
N VAL A 49 8.75 -10.25 -23.05
CA VAL A 49 7.53 -10.25 -22.25
C VAL A 49 7.68 -9.17 -21.19
N VAL A 50 6.93 -8.08 -21.33
CA VAL A 50 6.97 -6.97 -20.37
C VAL A 50 6.24 -7.41 -19.09
N PRO A 51 6.92 -7.46 -17.91
CA PRO A 51 6.24 -7.75 -16.66
C PRO A 51 5.20 -6.69 -16.34
N PRO A 52 4.07 -7.06 -15.72
CA PRO A 52 3.11 -6.08 -15.26
C PRO A 52 3.69 -5.17 -14.18
N VAL A 53 3.17 -3.94 -14.07
CA VAL A 53 3.70 -2.88 -13.21
C VAL A 53 3.80 -3.27 -11.73
N TRP A 54 2.89 -4.12 -11.24
CA TRP A 54 2.88 -4.59 -9.84
C TRP A 54 3.99 -5.60 -9.51
N GLN A 55 4.65 -6.17 -10.53
CA GLN A 55 5.82 -7.03 -10.35
C GLN A 55 7.13 -6.23 -10.31
N MET A 56 7.10 -4.93 -10.63
CA MET A 56 8.29 -4.10 -10.61
C MET A 56 8.62 -3.63 -9.18
N PRO A 57 9.87 -3.72 -8.70
CA PRO A 57 10.23 -3.37 -7.32
C PRO A 57 9.85 -1.94 -6.89
N TRP A 58 9.91 -0.98 -7.81
CA TRP A 58 9.55 0.42 -7.51
C TRP A 58 8.07 0.58 -7.12
N PHE A 59 7.17 -0.28 -7.62
CA PHE A 59 5.75 -0.22 -7.32
C PHE A 59 5.50 -0.44 -5.82
N TRP A 60 6.19 -1.43 -5.23
CA TRP A 60 6.14 -1.69 -3.80
C TRP A 60 6.72 -0.53 -2.97
N GLY A 61 7.73 0.17 -3.49
CA GLY A 61 8.24 1.40 -2.88
C GLY A 61 7.18 2.50 -2.80
N ILE A 62 6.42 2.71 -3.87
CA ILE A 62 5.31 3.69 -3.88
C ILE A 62 4.18 3.26 -2.95
N VAL A 63 3.80 1.98 -2.96
CA VAL A 63 2.76 1.46 -2.05
C VAL A 63 3.17 1.66 -0.59
N ALA A 64 4.42 1.36 -0.23
CA ALA A 64 4.94 1.59 1.11
C ALA A 64 4.93 3.09 1.47
N LEU A 65 5.31 3.97 0.56
CA LEU A 65 5.28 5.41 0.76
C LEU A 65 3.85 5.92 1.03
N ILE A 66 2.87 5.45 0.26
CA ILE A 66 1.45 5.81 0.44
C ILE A 66 0.95 5.32 1.81
N LEU A 67 1.29 4.09 2.20
CA LEU A 67 0.89 3.55 3.50
C LEU A 67 1.49 4.33 4.66
N VAL A 68 2.79 4.63 4.61
CA VAL A 68 3.48 5.42 5.65
C VAL A 68 2.95 6.85 5.67
N GLY A 69 2.80 7.50 4.51
CA GLY A 69 2.25 8.84 4.40
C GLY A 69 0.81 8.93 4.90
N GLY A 70 -0.02 7.94 4.55
CA GLY A 70 -1.40 7.82 5.02
C GLY A 70 -1.48 7.61 6.53
N ALA A 71 -0.67 6.71 7.09
CA ALA A 71 -0.60 6.49 8.54
C ALA A 71 -0.13 7.74 9.29
N PHE A 72 0.90 8.43 8.77
CA PHE A 72 1.40 9.67 9.35
C PHE A 72 0.36 10.81 9.26
N GLY A 73 -0.33 10.92 8.14
CA GLY A 73 -1.43 11.87 7.95
C GLY A 73 -2.59 11.61 8.91
N ALA A 74 -3.03 10.36 9.03
CA ALA A 74 -4.06 9.94 9.97
C ALA A 74 -3.65 10.23 11.43
N TYR A 75 -2.38 9.94 11.79
CA TYR A 75 -1.84 10.26 13.10
C TYR A 75 -1.87 11.77 13.38
N ARG A 76 -1.40 12.59 12.43
CA ARG A 76 -1.44 14.07 12.54
C ARG A 76 -2.87 14.59 12.72
N LEU A 77 -3.83 14.07 11.95
CA LEU A 77 -5.24 14.44 12.09
C LEU A 77 -5.80 14.02 13.45
N ARG A 78 -5.43 12.82 13.93
CA ARG A 78 -5.86 12.31 15.23
C ARG A 78 -5.34 13.17 16.37
N VAL A 79 -4.06 13.53 16.36
CA VAL A 79 -3.44 14.39 17.39
C VAL A 79 -4.09 15.77 17.40
N ARG A 80 -4.28 16.39 16.23
CA ARG A 80 -5.00 17.68 16.13
C ARG A 80 -6.42 17.61 16.69
N SER A 81 -7.12 16.51 16.45
CA SER A 81 -8.47 16.31 17.00
C SER A 81 -8.48 16.17 18.52
N LEU A 82 -7.42 15.59 19.11
CA LEU A 82 -7.27 15.45 20.55
C LEU A 82 -6.95 16.79 21.23
N GLU A 83 -6.07 17.59 20.64
CA GLU A 83 -5.75 18.94 21.13
C GLU A 83 -6.98 19.85 21.11
N ALA A 84 -7.80 19.78 20.05
CA ALA A 84 -9.04 20.54 19.96
C ALA A 84 -10.02 20.16 21.09
N ARG A 85 -10.15 18.87 21.41
CA ARG A 85 -10.97 18.39 22.52
C ARG A 85 -10.43 18.85 23.87
N SER A 86 -9.11 18.79 24.05
CA SER A 86 -8.46 19.24 25.29
C SER A 86 -8.76 20.71 25.59
N ARG A 87 -8.76 21.59 24.58
CA ARG A 87 -9.12 23.00 24.76
C ARG A 87 -10.57 23.21 25.20
N VAL A 88 -11.50 22.45 24.64
CA VAL A 88 -12.92 22.50 25.04
C VAL A 88 -13.08 22.01 26.47
N LEU A 89 -12.44 20.89 26.83
CA LEU A 89 -12.47 20.36 28.20
C LEU A 89 -11.85 21.33 29.20
N ALA A 90 -10.72 21.95 28.86
CA ALA A 90 -10.07 22.95 29.71
C ALA A 90 -10.99 24.15 29.98
N GLY A 91 -11.72 24.63 28.97
CA GLY A 91 -12.72 25.68 29.13
C GLY A 91 -13.85 25.27 30.10
N GLN A 92 -14.39 24.06 29.94
CA GLN A 92 -15.46 23.55 30.80
C GLN A 92 -15.01 23.38 32.26
N VAL A 93 -13.79 22.87 32.47
CA VAL A 93 -13.22 22.73 33.82
C VAL A 93 -13.01 24.10 34.45
N ALA A 94 -12.51 25.09 33.70
CA ALA A 94 -12.33 26.45 34.22
C ALA A 94 -13.67 27.08 34.64
N GLU A 95 -14.71 26.95 33.81
CA GLU A 95 -16.05 27.47 34.09
C GLU A 95 -16.70 26.82 35.33
N ARG A 96 -16.58 25.49 35.45
CA ARG A 96 -17.11 24.76 36.62
C ARG A 96 -16.34 25.08 37.91
N THR A 97 -15.02 25.19 37.82
CA THR A 97 -14.18 25.55 38.97
C THR A 97 -14.54 26.96 39.47
N ALA A 98 -14.74 27.91 38.56
CA ALA A 98 -15.15 29.27 38.90
C ALA A 98 -16.55 29.31 39.56
N ALA A 99 -17.53 28.58 39.01
CA ALA A 99 -18.87 28.51 39.59
C ALA A 99 -18.88 27.88 40.99
N LEU A 100 -18.09 26.82 41.21
CA LEU A 100 -17.97 26.17 42.52
C LEU A 100 -17.27 27.07 43.54
N GLN A 101 -16.25 27.84 43.13
CA GLN A 101 -15.62 28.84 44.02
C GLN A 101 -16.60 29.93 44.43
N GLN A 102 -17.42 30.43 43.50
CA GLN A 102 -18.46 31.40 43.82
C GLN A 102 -19.50 30.83 44.80
N GLU A 103 -19.95 29.59 44.61
CA GLU A 103 -20.89 28.96 45.55
C GLU A 103 -20.23 28.77 46.94
N ALA A 104 -18.97 28.36 46.99
CA ALA A 104 -18.23 28.20 48.24
C ALA A 104 -18.09 29.54 48.99
N GLU A 105 -17.75 30.63 48.28
CA GLU A 105 -17.68 31.98 48.86
C GLU A 105 -19.04 32.45 49.39
N GLN A 106 -20.12 32.24 48.63
CA GLN A 106 -21.47 32.60 49.07
C GLN A 106 -21.88 31.83 50.34
N ARG A 107 -21.55 30.53 50.42
CA ARG A 107 -21.83 29.74 51.62
C ARG A 107 -21.08 30.24 52.84
N ILE A 108 -19.78 30.55 52.69
CA ILE A 108 -18.96 31.11 53.77
C ILE A 108 -19.56 32.42 54.26
N GLN A 109 -19.91 33.34 53.36
CA GLN A 109 -20.53 34.61 53.73
C GLN A 109 -21.90 34.43 54.41
N ALA A 110 -22.72 33.48 53.94
CA ALA A 110 -24.01 33.19 54.56
C ALA A 110 -23.85 32.60 55.97
N GLU A 111 -22.87 31.72 56.18
CA GLU A 111 -22.55 31.16 57.51
C GLU A 111 -22.02 32.23 58.47
N GLU A 112 -21.17 33.15 57.99
CA GLU A 112 -20.69 34.29 58.79
C GLU A 112 -21.83 35.22 59.19
N ALA A 113 -22.71 35.59 58.26
CA ALA A 113 -23.87 36.44 58.54
C ALA A 113 -24.88 35.79 59.51
N LEU A 114 -24.97 34.45 59.53
CA LEU A 114 -25.74 33.69 60.51
C LEU A 114 -25.07 33.67 61.89
N ARG A 115 -23.74 33.68 61.95
CA ARG A 115 -22.96 33.69 63.20
C ARG A 115 -22.98 35.04 63.92
N GLU A 116 -23.09 36.14 63.16
CA GLU A 116 -23.13 37.50 63.71
C GLU A 116 -24.53 37.94 64.19
N ARG A 117 -25.57 37.12 63.98
CA ARG A 117 -26.94 37.34 64.49
C ARG A 117 -27.18 36.64 65.81
#